data_AF-A0A938HQW3-F1
#
_entry.id   AF-A0A938HQW3-F1
#
_cell.length_a   1.000
_cell.length_b   1.000
_cell.length_c   1.000
_cell.angle_alpha   90.00
_cell.angle_beta   90.00
_cell.angle_gamma   90.00
#
_symmetry.space_group_name_H-M   'P 1'
#
loop_
_entity.id
_entity.type
_entity.pdbx_description
1 polymer ?
#
loop_
_entity_poly.entity_id
_entity_poly.type
_entity_poly.pdbx_seq_one_letter_code
_entity_poly.pdbx_strand_id
1 'polypeptide(L)'
;LALAAAIGLAIYRGSSRLNLNTFFTGTGLLLILIAAGLTAHAVHELQEARLLPVLIEHVWDTNALLHENSTAGSFLTGLFGYNGNPSLIEVTAYFSYLAVALAYFVRSPRPRPARGAPHPATLGQTD
;
A
#
# COMPACT_ATOMS: atom_id res chain seq x y z
N LEU A 1 26.64 -16.63 19.36
CA LEU A 1 26.30 -17.74 18.43
C LEU A 1 24.93 -18.36 18.74
N ALA A 2 24.67 -18.84 19.96
CA ALA A 2 23.39 -19.47 20.30
C ALA A 2 22.15 -18.55 20.08
N LEU A 3 22.23 -17.28 20.47
CA LEU A 3 21.14 -16.31 20.24
C LEU A 3 20.88 -16.07 18.74
N ALA A 4 21.95 -15.94 17.94
CA ALA A 4 21.84 -15.80 16.49
C ALA A 4 21.22 -17.05 15.85
N ALA A 5 21.58 -18.25 16.31
CA ALA A 5 20.98 -19.50 15.85
C ALA A 5 19.50 -19.62 16.24
N ALA A 6 19.12 -19.21 17.46
CA ALA A 6 17.74 -19.20 17.91
C ALA A 6 16.87 -18.23 17.08
N ILE A 7 17.36 -17.02 16.81
CA ILE A 7 16.70 -16.04 15.95
C ILE A 7 16.58 -16.57 14.52
N GLY A 8 17.65 -17.15 13.97
CA GLY A 8 17.65 -17.75 12.63
C GLY A 8 16.61 -18.87 12.50
N LEU A 9 16.49 -19.73 13.52
CA LEU A 9 15.50 -20.81 13.52
C LEU A 9 14.07 -20.29 13.65
N ALA A 10 13.86 -19.23 14.46
CA ALA A 10 12.57 -18.57 14.59
C ALA A 10 12.12 -17.94 13.26
N ILE A 11 13.02 -17.25 12.55
CA ILE A 11 12.77 -16.66 11.23
C ILE A 11 12.52 -17.76 10.19
N TYR A 12 13.33 -18.82 10.15
CA TYR A 12 13.17 -19.93 9.20
C TYR A 12 11.82 -20.64 9.35
N ARG A 13 11.40 -20.90 10.59
CA ARG A 13 10.09 -21.49 10.90
C ARG A 13 8.94 -20.55 10.61
N GLY A 14 9.10 -19.25 10.89
CA GLY A 14 8.10 -18.23 10.59
C GLY A 14 7.91 -18.03 9.10
N SER A 15 9.01 -17.95 8.34
CA SER A 15 9.00 -17.69 6.89
C SER A 15 8.32 -18.81 6.10
N SER A 16 8.52 -20.07 6.49
CA SER A 16 7.89 -21.23 5.84
C SER A 16 6.37 -21.32 6.04
N ARG A 17 5.80 -20.54 6.96
CA ARG A 17 4.36 -20.49 7.26
C ARG A 17 3.66 -19.30 6.58
N LEU A 18 4.42 -18.40 5.95
CA LEU A 18 3.85 -17.20 5.34
C LEU A 18 3.21 -17.53 4.00
N ASN A 19 1.92 -17.27 3.90
CA ASN A 19 1.24 -17.28 2.62
C ASN A 19 1.70 -16.05 1.82
N LEU A 20 2.54 -16.27 0.80
CA LEU A 20 3.05 -15.20 -0.07
C LEU A 20 1.93 -14.34 -0.64
N ASN A 21 0.79 -14.94 -1.01
CA ASN A 21 -0.35 -14.18 -1.52
C ASN A 21 -0.90 -13.21 -0.46
N THR A 22 -1.04 -13.65 0.79
CA THR A 22 -1.46 -12.77 1.89
C THR A 22 -0.43 -11.70 2.21
N PHE A 23 0.86 -12.06 2.20
CA PHE A 23 1.97 -11.12 2.44
C PHE A 23 2.01 -10.02 1.37
N PHE A 24 2.02 -10.37 0.09
CA PHE A 24 1.99 -9.41 -1.02
C PHE A 24 0.70 -8.60 -1.06
N THR A 25 -0.44 -9.19 -0.69
CA THR A 25 -1.70 -8.45 -0.61
C THR A 25 -1.63 -7.38 0.48
N GLY A 26 -1.13 -7.73 1.67
CA GLY A 26 -0.99 -6.80 2.79
C GLY A 26 0.03 -5.69 2.51
N THR A 27 1.21 -6.03 1.99
CA THR A 27 2.23 -5.03 1.63
C THR A 27 1.79 -4.17 0.46
N GLY A 28 1.11 -4.73 -0.54
CA GLY A 28 0.54 -3.97 -1.66
C GLY A 28 -0.50 -2.95 -1.19
N LEU A 29 -1.39 -3.34 -0.26
CA LEU A 29 -2.38 -2.42 0.30
C LEU A 29 -1.71 -1.28 1.09
N LEU A 30 -0.68 -1.60 1.87
CA LEU A 30 0.12 -0.61 2.59
C LEU A 30 0.79 0.39 1.62
N LEU A 31 1.40 -0.11 0.54
CA LEU A 31 2.03 0.74 -0.48
C LEU A 31 1.02 1.68 -1.16
N ILE A 32 -0.19 1.21 -1.43
CA ILE A 32 -1.27 2.03 -2.00
C ILE A 32 -1.64 3.17 -1.04
N LEU A 33 -1.77 2.88 0.25
CA LEU A 33 -2.09 3.89 1.26
C LEU A 33 -0.99 4.95 1.39
N ILE A 34 0.28 4.53 1.41
CA ILE A 34 1.43 5.44 1.45
C ILE A 34 1.42 6.35 0.21
N ALA A 35 1.20 5.78 -0.98
CA ALA A 35 1.17 6.54 -2.22
C ALA A 35 0.00 7.54 -2.28
N ALA A 36 -1.16 7.19 -1.70
CA ALA A 36 -2.28 8.12 -1.56
C ALA A 36 -1.91 9.32 -0.70
N GLY A 37 -1.26 9.09 0.44
CA GLY A 37 -0.76 10.14 1.33
C GLY A 37 0.27 11.04 0.65
N LEU A 38 1.24 10.45 -0.06
CA LEU A 38 2.25 11.20 -0.81
C LEU A 38 1.64 12.04 -1.94
N THR A 39 0.58 11.54 -2.58
CA THR A 39 -0.15 12.28 -3.62
C THR A 39 -0.85 13.51 -3.04
N ALA A 40 -1.52 13.37 -1.89
CA ALA A 40 -2.13 14.51 -1.20
C ALA A 40 -1.08 15.54 -0.79
N HIS A 41 0.04 15.10 -0.23
CA HIS A 41 1.14 15.99 0.15
C HIS A 41 1.76 16.70 -1.07
N ALA A 42 1.95 16.00 -2.19
CA ALA A 42 2.43 16.64 -3.42
C ALA A 42 1.45 17.72 -3.93
N VAL A 43 0.14 17.47 -3.84
CA VAL A 43 -0.89 18.47 -4.18
C VAL A 43 -0.81 19.69 -3.26
N HIS A 44 -0.55 19.49 -1.97
CA HIS A 44 -0.33 20.56 -1.01
C HIS A 44 0.88 21.43 -1.40
N GLU A 45 2.03 20.82 -1.66
CA GLU A 45 3.24 21.53 -2.12
C GLU A 45 2.99 22.29 -3.45
N LEU A 46 2.17 21.73 -4.35
CA LEU A 46 1.77 22.42 -5.59
C LEU A 46 0.90 23.66 -5.34
N GLN A 47 0.07 23.64 -4.29
CA GLN A 47 -0.70 24.80 -3.87
C GLN A 47 0.21 25.86 -3.27
N GLU A 48 1.16 25.48 -2.42
CA GLU A 48 2.17 26.39 -1.85
C GLU A 48 3.04 27.03 -2.94
N ALA A 49 3.39 26.26 -3.97
CA ALA A 49 4.10 26.73 -5.16
C ALA A 49 3.27 27.66 -6.05
N ARG A 50 2.02 27.98 -5.69
CA ARG A 50 1.05 28.78 -6.46
C ARG A 50 0.71 28.20 -7.83
N LEU A 51 0.97 26.91 -8.06
CA LEU A 51 0.63 26.22 -9.30
C LEU A 51 -0.84 25.78 -9.33
N LEU A 52 -1.47 25.62 -8.16
CA LEU A 52 -2.87 25.25 -8.02
C LEU A 52 -3.64 26.28 -7.17
N PRO A 53 -4.85 26.71 -7.60
CA PRO A 53 -5.70 27.57 -6.79
C PRO A 53 -6.26 26.79 -5.60
N VAL A 54 -6.11 27.35 -4.40
CA VAL A 54 -6.75 26.82 -3.18
C VAL A 54 -8.23 27.17 -3.24
N LEU A 55 -9.08 26.18 -3.54
CA LEU A 55 -10.53 26.41 -3.71
C LEU A 55 -11.27 26.53 -2.36
N ILE A 56 -10.82 25.81 -1.34
CA ILE A 56 -11.29 25.89 0.05
C ILE A 56 -10.08 25.57 0.94
N GLU A 57 -9.65 26.53 1.76
CA GLU A 57 -8.50 26.39 2.67
C GLU A 57 -8.75 25.35 3.77
N HIS A 58 -9.98 25.22 4.26
CA HIS A 58 -10.31 24.35 5.39
C HIS A 58 -11.63 23.61 5.16
N VAL A 59 -11.56 22.29 4.95
CA VAL A 59 -12.77 21.46 4.82
C VAL A 59 -13.22 20.91 6.16
N TRP A 60 -12.30 20.52 7.04
CA TRP A 60 -12.57 20.01 8.38
C TRP A 60 -11.41 20.33 9.32
N ASP A 61 -11.71 20.68 10.57
CA ASP A 61 -10.73 20.93 11.63
C ASP A 61 -10.65 19.70 12.54
N THR A 62 -9.56 18.94 12.44
CA THR A 62 -9.36 17.69 13.18
C THR A 62 -8.53 17.89 14.46
N ASN A 63 -8.10 19.13 14.75
CA ASN A 63 -7.27 19.48 15.91
C ASN A 63 -7.96 19.20 17.25
N ALA A 64 -9.29 19.14 17.28
CA ALA A 64 -10.03 18.95 18.52
C ALA A 64 -9.97 17.51 19.08
N LEU A 65 -9.60 16.51 18.26
CA LEU A 65 -9.76 15.09 18.64
C LEU A 65 -8.47 14.25 18.64
N LEU A 66 -7.39 14.70 17.98
CA LEU A 66 -6.12 13.96 17.92
C LEU A 66 -4.96 14.88 18.30
N HIS A 67 -4.62 14.89 19.59
CA HIS A 67 -3.40 15.55 20.07
C HIS A 67 -2.16 15.00 19.35
N GLU A 68 -1.46 15.88 18.65
CA GLU A 68 -0.26 15.68 17.83
C GLU A 68 1.01 15.23 18.62
N ASN A 69 0.88 14.86 19.89
CA ASN A 69 2.01 14.62 20.81
C ASN A 69 2.34 13.13 21.08
N SER A 70 1.92 12.21 20.21
CA SER A 70 2.38 10.82 20.28
C SER A 70 3.34 10.52 19.13
N THR A 71 4.54 10.00 19.44
CA THR A 71 5.59 9.64 18.47
C THR A 71 5.11 8.62 17.42
N ALA A 72 4.09 7.84 17.75
CA ALA A 72 3.43 6.95 16.81
C ALA A 72 2.48 7.71 15.85
N GLY A 73 1.85 8.79 16.33
CA GLY A 73 0.98 9.66 15.55
C GLY A 73 1.74 10.37 14.44
N SER A 74 2.87 11.02 14.74
CA SER A 74 3.70 11.67 13.72
C SER A 74 4.33 10.69 12.72
N PHE A 75 4.61 9.45 13.14
CA PHE A 75 5.08 8.40 12.24
C PHE A 75 3.98 7.92 11.29
N LEU A 76 2.75 7.80 11.78
CA LEU A 76 1.58 7.50 10.95
C LEU A 76 1.25 8.69 10.03
N THR A 77 1.37 9.92 10.52
CA THR A 77 1.22 11.14 9.73
C THR A 77 2.25 11.18 8.60
N GLY A 78 3.53 10.93 8.89
CA GLY A 78 4.60 10.89 7.89
C GLY A 78 4.52 9.71 6.92
N LEU A 79 3.94 8.57 7.33
CA LEU A 79 3.82 7.39 6.48
C LEU A 79 2.52 7.37 5.65
N PHE A 80 1.44 7.96 6.16
CA PHE A 80 0.11 7.94 5.53
C PHE A 80 -0.34 9.30 4.97
N GLY A 81 0.46 10.37 5.13
CA GLY A 81 0.16 11.71 4.61
C GLY A 81 -1.03 12.37 5.30
N TYR A 82 -1.22 12.12 6.60
CA TYR A 82 -2.27 12.78 7.38
C TYR A 82 -1.94 14.27 7.50
N ASN A 83 -2.84 15.13 7.04
CA ASN A 83 -2.76 16.57 7.25
C ASN A 83 -3.90 16.93 8.21
N GLY A 84 -3.62 17.62 9.32
CA GLY A 84 -4.63 18.03 10.30
C GLY A 84 -5.64 19.06 9.74
N ASN A 85 -5.27 19.71 8.63
CA ASN A 85 -6.02 20.74 7.91
C ASN A 85 -5.93 20.57 6.38
N PRO A 86 -6.48 19.49 5.79
CA PRO A 86 -6.35 19.27 4.36
C PRO A 86 -7.31 20.17 3.57
N SER A 87 -6.82 20.75 2.47
CA SER A 87 -7.67 21.47 1.51
C SER A 87 -8.62 20.52 0.78
N LEU A 88 -9.72 21.04 0.20
CA LEU A 88 -10.68 20.19 -0.54
C LEU A 88 -10.03 19.42 -1.70
N ILE A 89 -9.04 20.03 -2.34
CA ILE A 89 -8.31 19.42 -3.46
C ILE A 89 -7.41 18.28 -2.95
N GLU A 90 -6.78 18.43 -1.79
CA GLU A 90 -6.00 17.34 -1.17
C GLU A 90 -6.88 16.14 -0.81
N VAL A 91 -8.03 16.38 -0.19
CA VAL A 91 -8.98 15.31 0.18
C VAL A 91 -9.48 14.57 -1.06
N THR A 92 -9.90 15.32 -2.09
CA THR A 92 -10.39 14.72 -3.33
C THR A 92 -9.28 14.01 -4.11
N ALA A 93 -8.05 14.54 -4.14
CA ALA A 93 -6.89 13.88 -4.72
C ALA A 93 -6.56 12.56 -4.00
N TYR A 94 -6.57 12.56 -2.66
CA TYR A 94 -6.36 11.36 -1.85
C TYR A 94 -7.39 10.26 -2.17
N PHE A 95 -8.69 10.59 -2.07
CA PHE A 95 -9.76 9.60 -2.27
C PHE A 95 -9.86 9.14 -3.72
N SER A 96 -9.63 10.02 -4.70
CA SER A 96 -9.62 9.64 -6.11
C SER A 96 -8.47 8.70 -6.42
N TYR A 97 -7.25 8.99 -5.97
CA TYR A 97 -6.10 8.09 -6.13
C TYR A 97 -6.36 6.75 -5.44
N LEU A 98 -6.82 6.77 -4.20
CA LEU A 98 -7.09 5.56 -3.43
C LEU A 98 -8.14 4.67 -4.11
N ALA A 99 -9.24 5.26 -4.59
CA ALA A 99 -10.30 4.54 -5.28
C ALA A 99 -9.80 3.90 -6.59
N VAL A 100 -9.04 4.65 -7.39
CA VAL A 100 -8.47 4.16 -8.65
C VAL A 100 -7.46 3.04 -8.38
N ALA A 101 -6.51 3.26 -7.48
CA ALA A 101 -5.46 2.29 -7.15
C ALA A 101 -6.05 0.99 -6.57
N LEU A 102 -7.02 1.07 -5.66
CA LEU A 102 -7.73 -0.11 -5.14
C LEU A 102 -8.52 -0.83 -6.24
N ALA A 103 -9.20 -0.10 -7.12
CA ALA A 103 -9.93 -0.71 -8.24
C ALA A 103 -8.98 -1.51 -9.15
N TYR A 104 -7.80 -0.98 -9.49
CA TYR A 104 -6.80 -1.70 -10.27
C TYR A 104 -6.20 -2.89 -9.50
N PHE A 105 -5.92 -2.71 -8.21
CA PHE A 105 -5.34 -3.75 -7.36
C PHE A 105 -6.24 -4.97 -7.22
N VAL A 106 -7.54 -4.75 -6.99
CA VAL A 106 -8.53 -5.84 -6.86
C VAL A 106 -8.85 -6.49 -8.21
N ARG A 107 -8.79 -5.73 -9.31
CA ARG A 107 -9.10 -6.24 -10.67
C ARG A 107 -7.95 -6.98 -11.34
N SER A 108 -6.73 -6.92 -10.83
CA SER A 108 -5.56 -7.54 -11.45
C SER A 108 -5.72 -9.06 -11.56
N PRO A 109 -5.91 -9.63 -12.77
CA PRO A 109 -6.10 -11.07 -12.94
C PRO A 109 -4.81 -11.79 -12.56
N ARG A 110 -4.87 -12.74 -11.63
CA ARG A 110 -3.72 -13.57 -11.28
C ARG A 110 -3.23 -14.30 -12.54
N PRO A 111 -1.93 -14.23 -12.91
CA PRO A 111 -1.39 -14.98 -14.03
C PRO A 111 -1.77 -16.45 -13.87
N ARG A 112 -2.57 -16.96 -14.80
CA ARG A 112 -2.98 -18.37 -14.80
C ARG A 112 -1.70 -19.18 -14.99
N PRO A 113 -1.35 -20.10 -14.06
CA PRO A 113 -0.20 -20.98 -14.28
C PRO A 113 -0.37 -21.63 -15.64
N ALA A 114 0.64 -21.53 -16.50
CA ALA A 114 0.66 -22.22 -17.77
C ALA A 114 0.43 -23.69 -17.46
N ARG A 115 -0.82 -24.14 -17.69
CA ARG A 115 -1.25 -25.52 -17.48
C ARG A 115 -0.28 -26.34 -18.33
N GLY A 116 0.52 -27.17 -17.65
CA GLY A 116 1.61 -27.91 -18.27
C GLY A 116 1.18 -28.42 -19.63
N ALA A 117 1.96 -28.09 -20.65
CA ALA A 117 1.76 -28.64 -21.98
C ALA A 117 1.54 -30.16 -21.80
N PRO A 118 0.49 -30.75 -22.41
CA PRO A 118 0.31 -32.18 -22.35
C PRO A 118 1.63 -32.79 -22.79
N HIS A 119 2.28 -33.51 -21.87
CA HIS A 119 3.41 -34.36 -22.22
C HIS A 119 2.89 -35.21 -23.38
N PRO A 120 3.45 -35.09 -24.60
CA PRO A 120 3.01 -35.93 -25.70
C PRO A 120 3.17 -37.35 -25.21
N ALA A 121 2.03 -37.98 -24.94
CA ALA A 121 1.97 -39.34 -24.48
C ALA A 121 2.84 -40.11 -25.45
N THR A 122 3.86 -40.74 -24.89
CA THR A 122 4.63 -41.80 -25.50
C THR A 122 3.65 -42.66 -26.28
N LEU A 123 3.54 -42.41 -27.59
CA LEU A 123 2.95 -43.35 -28.53
C LEU A 123 3.97 -44.49 -28.52
N GLY A 124 3.78 -45.42 -27.57
CA GLY A 124 4.34 -46.74 -27.65
C GLY A 124 4.03 -47.29 -29.03
N GLN A 125 5.00 -47.93 -29.67
CA GLN A 125 5.37 -49.28 -29.24
C GLN A 125 4.11 -50.14 -29.10
N THR A 126 3.41 -50.35 -30.20
CA THR A 126 2.83 -51.63 -30.59
C THR A 126 2.63 -51.56 -32.11
N ASP A 127 3.58 -52.13 -32.86
CA ASP A 127 3.37 -53.07 -33.97
C ASP A 127 4.69 -53.31 -34.73
#